data_AF-A0A6L2KQT6-F1
#
_entry.id   AF-A0A6L2KQT6-F1
#
_cell.length_a   1.000
_cell.length_b   1.000
_cell.length_c   1.000
_cell.angle_alpha   90.00
_cell.angle_beta   90.00
_cell.angle_gamma   90.00
#
_symmetry.space_group_name_H-M   'P 1'
#
loop_
_entity.id
_entity.type
_entity.pdbx_description
1 polymer ?
#
loop_
_entity_poly.entity_id
_entity_poly.type
_entity_poly.pdbx_seq_one_letter_code
_entity_poly.pdbx_strand_id
1 'polypeptide(L)'
;MDGPLILNEVVSWCKAIKEQLLMFKVDFQKAFDSVRWDHLDEILGKFGFGIKWRGWIRGCLQSSKASVLVNGSPTDEFSFHRGLRQGDPLSPVLFILVMKSLHVSLQRLIDRGLKVNVHKSSIYGVGV
;
A
#
# COMPACT_ATOMS: atom_id res chain seq x y z
N MET A 1 7.24 6.99 10.78
CA MET A 1 8.05 8.23 10.83
C MET A 1 9.53 7.87 10.92
N ASP A 2 9.94 6.74 10.31
CA ASP A 2 11.17 6.02 10.69
C ASP A 2 12.16 5.88 9.53
N GLY A 3 11.77 6.37 8.34
CA GLY A 3 12.56 6.27 7.12
C GLY A 3 13.97 6.85 7.26
N PRO A 4 14.15 8.07 7.81
CA PRO A 4 15.47 8.65 8.01
C PRO A 4 16.33 7.88 9.01
N LEU A 5 15.73 7.32 10.05
CA LEU A 5 16.46 6.58 11.10
C LEU A 5 16.93 5.22 10.57
N ILE A 6 16.05 4.45 9.93
CA ILE A 6 16.39 3.18 9.25
C ILE A 6 17.45 3.43 8.17
N LEU A 7 17.31 4.51 7.39
CA LEU A 7 18.31 4.89 6.39
C LEU A 7 19.68 5.13 7.03
N ASN A 8 19.72 5.90 8.13
CA ASN A 8 20.97 6.21 8.81
C ASN A 8 21.64 4.96 9.39
N GLU A 9 20.85 4.04 9.97
CA GLU A 9 21.34 2.76 10.47
C GLU A 9 21.92 1.88 9.34
N VAL A 10 21.19 1.72 8.23
CA VAL A 10 21.64 0.92 7.08
C VAL A 10 22.90 1.51 6.46
N VAL A 11 22.98 2.84 6.30
CA VAL A 11 24.18 3.52 5.79
C VAL A 11 25.37 3.33 6.72
N SER A 12 25.16 3.49 8.03
CA SER A 12 26.23 3.31 9.03
C SER A 12 26.75 1.87 9.03
N TRP A 13 25.86 0.90 8.90
CA TRP A 13 26.23 -0.51 8.80
C TRP A 13 27.03 -0.81 7.53
N CYS A 14 26.59 -0.33 6.35
CA CYS A 14 27.33 -0.48 5.10
C CYS A 14 28.73 0.15 5.16
N LYS A 15 28.87 1.31 5.81
CA LYS A 15 30.18 1.93 6.07
C LYS A 15 31.08 1.05 6.93
N ALA A 16 30.53 0.40 7.95
CA ALA A 16 31.29 -0.47 8.85
C ALA A 16 31.82 -1.72 8.13
N ILE A 17 31.01 -2.32 7.24
CA ILE A 17 31.40 -3.51 6.46
C ILE A 17 32.15 -3.18 5.16
N LYS A 18 32.30 -1.89 4.83
CA LYS A 18 32.98 -1.37 3.61
C LYS A 18 32.35 -1.87 2.29
N GLU A 19 31.04 -2.08 2.28
CA GLU A 19 30.30 -2.50 1.08
C GLU A 19 29.57 -1.33 0.42
N GLN A 20 29.39 -1.40 -0.90
CA GLN A 20 28.59 -0.43 -1.64
C GLN A 20 27.10 -0.69 -1.43
N LEU A 21 26.32 0.37 -1.19
CA LEU A 21 24.88 0.30 -0.96
C LEU A 21 24.10 0.99 -2.08
N LEU A 22 23.16 0.26 -2.69
CA LEU A 22 22.08 0.84 -3.48
C LEU A 22 20.76 0.63 -2.73
N MET A 23 20.09 1.71 -2.34
CA MET A 23 18.81 1.65 -1.65
C MET A 23 17.68 2.19 -2.53
N PHE A 24 16.56 1.47 -2.54
CA PHE A 24 15.34 1.88 -3.22
C PHE A 24 14.19 2.00 -2.21
N LYS A 25 13.56 3.18 -2.16
CA LYS A 25 12.38 3.43 -1.32
C LYS A 25 11.16 3.62 -2.22
N VAL A 26 10.13 2.82 -1.96
CA VAL A 26 8.80 2.98 -2.58
C VAL A 26 7.85 3.51 -1.52
N ASP A 27 7.02 4.47 -1.91
CA ASP A 27 5.93 4.97 -1.08
C ASP A 27 4.60 4.88 -1.84
N PHE A 28 3.52 4.62 -1.10
CA PHE A 28 2.19 4.47 -1.68
C PHE A 28 1.42 5.78 -1.53
N GLN A 29 1.20 6.46 -2.64
CA GLN A 29 0.32 7.63 -2.65
C GLN A 29 -1.10 7.22 -2.22
N LYS A 30 -1.58 7.79 -1.11
CA LYS A 30 -2.92 7.53 -0.57
C LYS A 30 -3.20 6.02 -0.42
N ALA A 31 -2.31 5.32 0.25
CA ALA A 31 -2.30 3.86 0.37
C ALA A 31 -3.69 3.25 0.60
N PHE A 32 -4.41 3.72 1.63
CA PHE A 32 -5.75 3.22 1.95
C PHE A 32 -6.78 3.59 0.88
N ASP A 33 -6.81 4.84 0.40
CA ASP A 33 -7.80 5.33 -0.59
C ASP A 33 -7.64 4.68 -1.97
N SER A 34 -6.45 4.13 -2.24
CA SER A 34 -6.10 3.53 -3.54
C SER A 34 -6.58 2.09 -3.73
N VAL A 35 -6.99 1.41 -2.65
CA VAL A 35 -7.39 0.00 -2.69
C VAL A 35 -8.66 -0.18 -3.49
N ARG A 36 -8.61 -0.94 -4.59
CA ARG A 36 -9.82 -1.28 -5.35
C ARG A 36 -10.56 -2.45 -4.72
N TRP A 37 -11.88 -2.33 -4.62
CA TRP A 37 -12.73 -3.33 -3.94
C TRP A 37 -12.89 -4.64 -4.74
N ASP A 38 -12.87 -4.57 -6.07
CA ASP A 38 -12.84 -5.74 -6.95
C ASP A 38 -11.60 -6.60 -6.66
N HIS A 39 -10.43 -5.97 -6.61
CA HIS A 39 -9.17 -6.64 -6.34
C HIS A 39 -9.11 -7.19 -4.91
N LEU A 40 -9.60 -6.43 -3.93
CA LEU A 40 -9.68 -6.91 -2.55
C LEU A 40 -10.56 -8.16 -2.43
N ASP A 41 -11.71 -8.18 -3.10
CA ASP A 41 -12.60 -9.34 -3.08
C ASP A 41 -11.98 -10.59 -3.74
N GLU A 42 -11.25 -10.41 -4.85
CA GLU A 42 -10.47 -11.49 -5.46
C GLU A 42 -9.40 -12.03 -4.51
N ILE A 43 -8.70 -11.15 -3.80
CA ILE A 43 -7.67 -11.53 -2.81
C ILE A 43 -8.33 -12.33 -1.69
N LEU A 44 -9.42 -11.84 -1.12
CA LEU A 44 -10.15 -12.58 -0.08
C LEU A 44 -10.56 -13.98 -0.57
N GLY A 45 -11.04 -14.09 -1.82
CA GLY A 45 -11.32 -15.40 -2.42
C GLY A 45 -10.07 -16.30 -2.49
N LYS A 46 -8.93 -15.78 -2.95
CA LYS A 46 -7.66 -16.52 -3.05
C LYS A 46 -7.07 -16.93 -1.70
N PHE A 47 -7.35 -16.17 -0.64
CA PHE A 47 -6.96 -16.50 0.73
C PHE A 47 -7.95 -17.44 1.43
N GLY A 48 -8.99 -17.92 0.75
CA GLY A 48 -9.92 -18.92 1.27
C GLY A 48 -11.10 -18.35 2.07
N PHE A 49 -11.33 -17.04 2.03
CA PHE A 49 -12.49 -16.46 2.70
C PHE A 49 -13.79 -16.84 1.96
N GLY A 50 -14.74 -17.39 2.71
CA GLY A 50 -16.04 -17.80 2.18
C GLY A 50 -16.90 -16.64 1.69
N ILE A 51 -17.88 -16.97 0.84
CA ILE A 51 -18.78 -16.00 0.18
C ILE A 51 -19.49 -15.10 1.21
N LYS A 52 -19.93 -15.66 2.33
CA LYS A 52 -20.62 -14.91 3.40
C LYS A 52 -19.73 -13.81 3.99
N TRP A 53 -18.48 -14.13 4.28
CA TRP A 53 -17.53 -13.18 4.88
C TRP A 53 -17.15 -12.08 3.89
N ARG A 54 -16.91 -12.46 2.63
CA ARG A 54 -16.70 -11.51 1.52
C ARG A 54 -17.91 -10.58 1.32
N GLY A 55 -19.12 -11.11 1.47
CA GLY A 55 -20.36 -10.33 1.44
C GLY A 55 -20.42 -9.28 2.54
N TRP A 56 -20.01 -9.63 3.77
CA TRP A 56 -19.92 -8.67 4.88
C TRP A 56 -18.92 -7.55 4.61
N ILE A 57 -17.70 -7.89 4.16
CA ILE A 57 -16.69 -6.88 3.82
C ILE A 57 -17.20 -5.96 2.70
N ARG A 58 -17.79 -6.52 1.64
CA ARG A 58 -18.38 -5.73 0.55
C ARG A 58 -19.46 -4.79 1.07
N GLY A 59 -20.34 -5.27 1.96
CA GLY A 59 -21.38 -4.46 2.60
C GLY A 59 -20.80 -3.27 3.36
N CYS A 60 -19.80 -3.50 4.22
CA CYS A 60 -19.13 -2.43 4.99
C CYS A 60 -18.49 -1.37 4.09
N LEU A 61 -17.87 -1.79 2.98
CA LEU A 61 -17.22 -0.89 2.05
C LEU A 61 -18.25 -0.05 1.29
N GLN A 62 -19.29 -0.69 0.75
CA GLN A 62 -20.32 -0.05 -0.07
C GLN A 62 -21.29 0.83 0.73
N SER A 63 -21.47 0.58 2.04
CA SER A 63 -22.34 1.39 2.89
C SER A 63 -21.76 2.76 3.22
N SER A 64 -20.47 3.00 2.94
CA SER A 64 -19.80 4.25 3.27
C SER A 64 -20.20 5.38 2.31
N LYS A 65 -20.64 6.50 2.88
CA LYS A 65 -20.93 7.75 2.17
C LYS A 65 -20.15 8.91 2.79
N ALA A 66 -19.98 9.98 2.02
CA ALA A 66 -19.40 11.23 2.50
C ALA A 66 -20.10 12.44 1.88
N SER A 67 -19.98 13.59 2.54
CA SER A 67 -20.35 14.91 2.05
C SER A 67 -19.18 15.87 2.28
N VAL A 68 -19.08 16.93 1.49
CA VAL A 68 -18.12 18.00 1.72
C VAL A 68 -18.79 19.08 2.57
N LEU A 69 -18.12 19.59 3.60
CA LEU A 69 -18.62 20.75 4.33
C LEU A 69 -18.15 22.03 3.64
N VAL A 70 -19.10 22.86 3.19
CA VAL A 70 -18.83 24.18 2.61
C VAL A 70 -19.41 25.22 3.57
N ASN A 71 -18.55 26.04 4.16
CA ASN A 71 -18.93 27.02 5.20
C ASN A 71 -19.73 26.40 6.36
N GLY A 72 -19.36 25.18 6.77
CA GLY A 72 -20.03 24.46 7.85
C GLY A 72 -21.34 23.76 7.46
N SER A 73 -21.82 23.93 6.22
CA SER A 73 -23.01 23.24 5.71
C SER A 73 -22.62 22.05 4.83
N PRO A 74 -23.23 20.87 5.00
CA PRO A 74 -22.95 19.71 4.16
C PRO A 74 -23.51 19.87 2.75
N THR A 75 -22.73 19.47 1.76
CA THR A 75 -23.20 19.22 0.39
C THR A 75 -24.00 17.93 0.32
N ASP A 76 -24.54 17.63 -0.86
CA ASP A 76 -25.09 16.32 -1.17
C ASP A 76 -24.09 15.19 -0.86
N GLU A 77 -24.63 14.06 -0.41
CA GLU A 77 -23.86 12.86 -0.16
C GLU A 77 -23.42 12.20 -1.46
N PHE A 78 -22.20 11.67 -1.47
CA PHE A 78 -21.69 10.81 -2.52
C PHE A 78 -21.17 9.50 -1.93
N SER A 79 -21.17 8.45 -2.76
CA SER A 79 -20.70 7.12 -2.37
C SER A 79 -19.24 6.93 -2.72
N PHE A 80 -18.53 6.13 -1.92
CA PHE A 80 -17.20 5.67 -2.29
C PHE A 80 -17.28 4.50 -3.28
N HIS A 81 -16.26 4.39 -4.14
CA HIS A 81 -16.13 3.28 -5.11
C HIS A 81 -14.82 2.51 -4.96
N ARG A 82 -13.94 3.00 -4.08
CA ARG A 82 -12.65 2.41 -3.74
C ARG A 82 -12.18 2.95 -2.40
N GLY A 83 -11.15 2.33 -1.87
CA GLY A 83 -10.46 2.77 -0.69
C GLY A 83 -10.92 2.03 0.57
N LEU A 84 -10.07 2.07 1.58
CA LEU A 84 -10.34 1.57 2.92
C LEU A 84 -10.47 2.76 3.86
N ARG A 85 -11.43 2.71 4.79
CA ARG A 85 -11.69 3.83 5.69
C ARG A 85 -10.61 3.91 6.76
N GLN A 86 -9.90 5.04 6.84
CA GLN A 86 -8.99 5.28 7.96
C GLN A 86 -9.78 5.38 9.27
N GLY A 87 -9.25 4.76 10.33
CA GLY A 87 -9.93 4.64 11.62
C GLY A 87 -10.91 3.46 11.73
N ASP A 88 -11.20 2.74 10.63
CA ASP A 88 -11.90 1.46 10.69
C ASP A 88 -10.93 0.36 11.17
N PRO A 89 -11.25 -0.39 12.24
CA PRO A 89 -10.39 -1.45 12.76
C PRO A 89 -10.08 -2.58 11.75
N LEU A 90 -10.92 -2.79 10.73
CA LEU A 90 -10.68 -3.80 9.68
C LEU A 90 -9.72 -3.31 8.59
N SER A 91 -9.66 -2.01 8.34
CA SER A 91 -8.88 -1.44 7.24
C SER A 91 -7.40 -1.83 7.27
N PRO A 92 -6.68 -1.80 8.41
CA PRO A 92 -5.28 -2.24 8.44
C PRO A 92 -5.08 -3.70 8.02
N VAL A 93 -5.97 -4.60 8.45
CA VAL A 93 -5.88 -6.03 8.13
C VAL A 93 -6.18 -6.27 6.65
N LEU A 94 -7.22 -5.63 6.12
CA LEU A 94 -7.55 -5.71 4.69
C LEU A 94 -6.40 -5.15 3.83
N PHE A 95 -5.77 -4.06 4.26
CA PHE A 95 -4.62 -3.48 3.58
C PHE A 95 -3.41 -4.45 3.57
N ILE A 96 -3.13 -5.13 4.69
CA ILE A 96 -2.06 -6.14 4.76
C ILE A 96 -2.28 -7.27 3.77
N LEU A 97 -3.52 -7.75 3.58
CA LEU A 97 -3.83 -8.79 2.59
C LEU A 97 -3.56 -8.31 1.16
N VAL A 98 -3.93 -7.07 0.84
CA VAL A 98 -3.60 -6.43 -0.45
C VAL A 98 -2.09 -6.36 -0.65
N MET A 99 -1.36 -5.92 0.37
CA MET A 99 0.10 -5.83 0.34
C MET A 99 0.77 -7.20 0.20
N LYS A 100 0.22 -8.25 0.83
CA LYS A 100 0.72 -9.61 0.68
C LYS A 100 0.55 -10.12 -0.76
N SER A 101 -0.60 -9.84 -1.39
CA SER A 101 -0.84 -10.16 -2.80
C SER A 101 0.15 -9.44 -3.73
N LEU A 102 0.41 -8.15 -3.47
CA LEU A 102 1.41 -7.38 -4.22
C LEU A 102 2.82 -7.98 -4.05
N HIS A 103 3.22 -8.30 -2.82
CA HIS A 103 4.51 -8.93 -2.55
C HIS A 103 4.69 -10.25 -3.30
N VAL A 104 3.68 -11.14 -3.27
CA VAL A 104 3.72 -12.41 -4.02
C VAL A 104 3.81 -12.17 -5.53
N SER A 105 3.09 -11.17 -6.04
CA SER A 105 3.11 -10.81 -7.46
C SER A 105 4.48 -10.28 -7.89
N LEU A 106 5.09 -9.41 -7.07
CA LEU A 106 6.44 -8.89 -7.29
C LEU A 106 7.48 -10.00 -7.24
N GLN A 107 7.40 -10.91 -6.26
CA GLN A 107 8.34 -12.03 -6.16
C GLN A 107 8.32 -12.88 -7.43
N ARG A 108 7.13 -13.24 -7.93
CA ARG A 108 6.99 -13.98 -9.19
C ARG A 108 7.58 -13.25 -10.39
N LEU A 109 7.49 -11.93 -10.42
CA LEU A 109 8.10 -11.13 -11.49
C LEU A 109 9.62 -11.11 -11.38
N ILE A 110 10.16 -11.01 -10.16
CA ILE A 110 11.60 -11.09 -9.89
C ILE A 110 12.14 -12.45 -10.33
N ASP A 111 11.45 -13.55 -9.98
CA ASP A 111 11.83 -14.91 -10.38
C ASP A 111 11.80 -15.09 -11.91
N ARG A 112 10.97 -14.31 -12.62
CA ARG A 112 10.90 -14.24 -14.09
C ARG A 112 11.91 -13.26 -14.71
N GLY A 113 12.79 -12.68 -13.91
CA GLY A 113 13.85 -11.78 -14.37
C GLY A 113 13.47 -10.31 -14.44
N LEU A 114 12.41 -9.86 -13.76
CA LEU A 114 12.18 -8.42 -13.55
C LEU A 114 13.39 -7.84 -12.81
N LYS A 115 14.05 -6.87 -13.45
CA LYS A 115 15.21 -6.17 -12.91
C LYS A 115 14.93 -4.68 -12.88
N VAL A 116 15.41 -4.01 -11.84
CA VAL A 116 15.42 -2.54 -11.78
C VAL A 116 16.45 -2.03 -12.77
N ASN A 117 16.01 -1.19 -13.70
CA ASN A 117 16.92 -0.58 -14.68
C ASN A 117 17.58 0.66 -14.06
N VAL A 118 18.78 0.47 -13.53
CA VAL A 118 19.56 1.54 -12.88
C VAL A 118 19.96 2.64 -13.88
N HIS A 119 20.21 2.30 -15.15
CA HIS A 119 20.58 3.29 -16.18
C HIS A 119 19.47 4.28 -16.52
N LYS A 120 18.21 3.93 -16.26
CA LYS A 120 17.05 4.83 -16.46
C LYS A 120 16.58 5.49 -15.16
N SER A 121 17.32 5.30 -14.07
CA SER A 121 16.96 5.82 -12.75
C SER A 121 17.79 7.07 -12.44
N SER A 122 17.15 8.08 -11.85
CA SER A 122 17.86 9.22 -11.27
C SER A 122 18.56 8.76 -9.99
N ILE A 123 19.88 8.74 -9.98
CA ILE A 123 20.69 8.41 -8.80
C ILE A 123 20.95 9.71 -8.04
N TYR A 124 20.45 9.80 -6.82
CA TYR A 124 20.75 10.90 -5.92
C TYR A 124 21.90 10.49 -5.01
N GLY A 125 23.05 11.13 -5.15
CA GLY A 125 24.14 11.01 -4.19
C GLY A 125 23.71 11.61 -2.86
N VAL A 126 23.70 10.82 -1.79
CA VAL A 126 23.63 11.36 -0.44
C VAL A 126 25.01 11.91 -0.14
N GLY A 127 25.15 13.24 -0.09
CA GLY A 127 26.38 13.90 0.31
C GLY A 127 26.84 13.36 1.65
N VAL A 128 28.12 12.96 1.72
CA VAL A 128 28.80 12.69 2.99
C VAL A 128 29.20 14.03 3.60
#